data_AF-A0A4V2JE28-F1
#
_entry.id   AF-A0A4V2JE28-F1
#
_cell.length_a   1.000
_cell.length_b   1.000
_cell.length_c   1.000
_cell.angle_alpha   90.00
_cell.angle_beta   90.00
_cell.angle_gamma   90.00
#
_symmetry.space_group_name_H-M   'P 1'
#
loop_
_entity.id
_entity.type
_entity.pdbx_description
1 polymer ?
#
loop_
_entity_poly.entity_id
_entity_poly.type
_entity_poly.pdbx_seq_one_letter_code
_entity_poly.pdbx_strand_id
1 'polypeptide(L)' 'MTNAAFATSASTPSRAEPIPVSKILPWAVFGGLMLVLTVYFVGAEEGATSLIGGSVVHEFVHDGRHLLGFPCH' A
#
# COMPACT_ATOMS: atom_id res chain seq x y z
N MET A 1 3.94 -66.98 -5.66
CA MET A 1 4.00 -65.71 -4.90
C MET A 1 4.32 -64.61 -5.90
N THR A 2 3.32 -63.86 -6.38
CA THR A 2 3.53 -62.76 -7.34
C THR A 2 3.75 -61.46 -6.58
N ASN A 3 4.95 -60.88 -6.71
CA ASN A 3 5.26 -59.56 -6.15
C ASN A 3 4.63 -58.47 -7.03
N ALA A 4 3.80 -57.62 -6.43
CA ALA A 4 3.38 -56.37 -7.06
C ALA A 4 4.47 -55.31 -6.84
N ALA A 5 4.94 -54.70 -7.92
CA ALA A 5 5.85 -53.55 -7.86
C ALA A 5 5.04 -52.27 -7.64
N PHE A 6 5.41 -51.49 -6.62
CA PHE A 6 4.85 -50.17 -6.38
C PHE A 6 5.56 -49.15 -7.28
N ALA A 7 4.81 -48.47 -8.14
CA ALA A 7 5.33 -47.35 -8.93
C ALA A 7 5.37 -46.09 -8.05
N THR A 8 6.55 -45.54 -7.83
CA THR A 8 6.72 -44.24 -7.20
C THR A 8 6.43 -43.14 -8.22
N SER A 9 5.35 -42.38 -8.01
CA SER A 9 5.07 -41.19 -8.81
C SER A 9 6.06 -40.09 -8.43
N ALA A 10 6.92 -39.68 -9.36
CA ALA A 10 7.78 -38.52 -9.18
C ALA A 10 6.94 -37.23 -9.23
N SER A 11 7.06 -36.37 -8.22
CA SER A 11 6.45 -35.04 -8.22
C SER A 11 7.33 -34.07 -9.02
N THR A 12 6.77 -33.51 -10.10
CA THR A 12 7.43 -32.43 -10.85
C THR A 12 7.52 -31.18 -9.97
N PRO A 13 8.68 -30.51 -9.86
CA PRO A 13 8.78 -29.28 -9.09
C PRO A 13 7.87 -28.20 -9.70
N SER A 14 6.95 -27.69 -8.90
CA SER A 14 6.08 -26.56 -9.27
C SER A 14 6.92 -25.28 -9.28
N ARG A 15 7.01 -24.61 -10.44
CA ARG A 15 7.66 -23.31 -10.57
C ARG A 15 6.66 -22.23 -10.23
N ALA A 16 7.04 -21.29 -9.36
CA ALA A 16 6.22 -20.11 -9.07
C ALA A 16 5.96 -19.32 -10.36
N GLU A 17 4.68 -19.15 -10.69
CA GLU A 17 4.26 -18.34 -11.83
C GLU A 17 4.21 -16.86 -11.42
N PRO A 18 4.70 -15.94 -12.26
CA PRO A 18 4.61 -14.50 -11.99
C PRO A 18 3.15 -14.04 -11.84
N ILE A 19 2.90 -13.16 -10.86
CA ILE A 19 1.56 -12.58 -10.67
C ILE A 19 1.27 -11.61 -11.82
N PRO A 20 0.17 -11.79 -12.58
CA PRO A 20 -0.19 -10.87 -13.66
C PRO A 20 -0.41 -9.44 -13.14
N VAL A 21 0.10 -8.44 -13.84
CA VAL A 21 -0.04 -7.01 -13.47
C VAL A 21 -1.51 -6.61 -13.31
N SER A 22 -2.40 -7.14 -14.14
CA SER A 22 -3.85 -6.87 -14.07
C SER A 22 -4.49 -7.24 -12.73
N LYS A 23 -3.87 -8.13 -11.95
CA LYS A 23 -4.34 -8.51 -10.60
C LYS A 23 -3.92 -7.50 -9.53
N ILE A 24 -2.79 -6.81 -9.74
CA ILE A 24 -2.23 -5.84 -8.80
C ILE A 24 -2.72 -4.42 -9.14
N LEU A 25 -2.93 -4.14 -10.42
CA LEU A 25 -3.21 -2.80 -10.94
C LEU A 25 -4.41 -2.11 -10.25
N PRO A 26 -5.57 -2.75 -10.00
CA PRO A 26 -6.68 -2.08 -9.32
C PRO A 26 -6.31 -1.62 -7.89
N TRP A 27 -5.55 -2.44 -7.17
CA TRP A 27 -5.10 -2.13 -5.82
C TRP A 27 -4.01 -1.07 -5.80
N ALA A 28 -3.10 -1.11 -6.77
CA ALA A 28 -2.08 -0.08 -6.94
C ALA A 28 -2.71 1.27 -7.28
N VAL A 29 -3.73 1.30 -8.16
CA VAL A 29 -4.50 2.51 -8.47
C VAL A 29 -5.23 3.02 -7.24
N PHE A 30 -5.91 2.14 -6.50
CA PHE A 30 -6.61 2.52 -5.28
C PHE A 30 -5.64 3.08 -4.22
N GLY A 31 -4.54 2.38 -3.94
CA GLY A 31 -3.52 2.83 -3.00
C GLY A 31 -2.84 4.12 -3.45
N GLY A 32 -2.55 4.26 -4.74
CA GLY A 32 -2.01 5.49 -5.32
C GLY A 32 -2.96 6.67 -5.17
N LEU A 33 -4.26 6.47 -5.41
CA LEU A 33 -5.27 7.50 -5.20
C LEU A 33 -5.34 7.93 -3.72
N MET A 34 -5.34 6.97 -2.80
CA MET A 34 -5.32 7.27 -1.35
C MET A 34 -4.05 8.05 -0.97
N LEU A 35 -2.89 7.67 -1.51
CA LEU A 35 -1.63 8.37 -1.26
C LEU A 35 -1.69 9.82 -1.75
N VAL A 36 -2.19 10.06 -2.96
CA VAL A 36 -2.36 11.43 -3.49
C VAL A 36 -3.31 12.24 -2.62
N LEU A 37 -4.41 11.65 -2.15
CA LEU A 37 -5.34 12.31 -1.22
C LEU A 37 -4.67 12.64 0.11
N THR A 38 -3.91 11.72 0.70
CA THR A 38 -3.16 11.98 1.93
C THR A 38 -2.15 13.10 1.76
N VAL A 39 -1.39 13.09 0.66
CA VAL A 39 -0.43 14.16 0.35
C VAL A 39 -1.13 15.51 0.19
N TYR A 40 -2.25 15.56 -0.52
CA TYR A 40 -3.04 16.78 -0.68
C TYR A 40 -3.58 17.29 0.66
N PHE A 41 -4.20 16.41 1.44
CA PHE A 41 -4.80 16.76 2.73
C PHE A 41 -3.74 17.26 3.71
N VAL A 42 -2.67 16.49 3.94
CA VAL A 42 -1.60 16.87 4.87
C VAL A 42 -0.86 18.14 4.41
N GLY A 43 -0.73 18.35 3.10
CA GLY A 43 -0.08 19.55 2.55
C GLY A 43 -0.95 20.81 2.58
N ALA A 44 -2.27 20.69 2.44
CA ALA A 44 -3.18 21.83 2.37
C ALA A 44 -3.73 22.25 3.74
N GLU A 45 -3.96 21.31 4.67
CA GLU A 45 -4.72 21.52 5.92
C GLU A 45 -3.94 22.24 7.05
N GLU A 46 -2.97 23.09 6.72
CA GLU A 46 -2.24 23.94 7.67
C GLU A 46 -2.77 25.38 7.65
N GLY A 47 -3.97 25.58 8.21
CA GLY A 47 -4.53 26.91 8.48
C GLY A 47 -5.52 27.43 7.42
N ALA A 48 -5.04 27.96 6.29
CA ALA A 48 -5.88 28.75 5.36
C ALA A 48 -7.00 27.96 4.65
N THR A 49 -6.82 26.66 4.46
CA THR A 49 -7.84 25.76 3.91
C THR A 49 -8.37 24.77 4.93
N SER A 50 -8.09 24.96 6.23
CA SER A 50 -8.48 24.02 7.29
C SER A 50 -9.99 23.79 7.31
N LEU A 51 -10.39 22.55 7.07
CA LEU A 51 -11.78 22.11 7.13
C LEU A 51 -12.22 21.75 8.56
N ILE A 52 -11.28 21.26 9.37
CA ILE A 52 -11.50 20.89 10.78
C ILE A 52 -10.52 21.68 11.64
N GLY A 53 -11.06 22.66 12.38
CA GLY A 53 -10.27 23.51 13.26
C GLY A 53 -9.97 22.87 14.62
N GLY A 54 -8.82 23.24 15.21
CA GLY A 54 -8.43 22.86 16.57
C GLY A 54 -6.92 22.65 16.70
N SER A 55 -6.34 23.00 17.85
CA SER A 55 -4.88 22.92 18.07
C SER A 55 -4.35 21.49 17.93
N VAL A 56 -5.10 20.49 18.41
CA VAL A 56 -4.70 19.08 18.31
C VAL A 56 -4.67 18.60 16.87
N VAL A 57 -5.67 18.99 16.07
CA VAL A 57 -5.72 18.63 14.65
C VAL A 57 -4.62 19.35 13.89
N HIS A 58 -4.38 20.63 14.22
CA HIS A 58 -3.32 21.43 13.64
C HIS A 58 -1.93 20.83 13.91
N GLU A 59 -1.62 20.47 15.15
CA GLU A 59 -0.34 19.83 15.49
C GLU A 59 -0.18 18.46 14.82
N PHE A 60 -1.25 17.66 14.76
CA PHE A 60 -1.22 16.37 14.07
C PHE A 60 -0.92 16.50 12.57
N VAL A 61 -1.58 17.43 11.89
CA VAL A 61 -1.35 17.69 10.46
C VAL A 61 0.04 18.29 10.24
N HIS A 62 0.49 19.16 11.15
CA HIS A 62 1.80 19.81 11.11
C HIS A 62 2.93 18.79 11.21
N ASP A 63 2.82 17.85 12.16
CA ASP A 63 3.76 16.73 12.31
C ASP A 63 3.73 15.79 11.10
N GLY A 64 2.54 15.51 10.55
CA GLY A 64 2.38 14.73 9.34
C GLY A 64 3.09 15.36 8.14
N ARG A 65 3.07 16.69 8.04
CA ARG A 65 3.74 17.45 6.98
C ARG A 65 5.25 17.36 7.08
N HIS A 66 5.80 17.43 8.30
CA HIS A 66 7.23 17.14 8.53
C HIS A 66 7.60 15.71 8.16
N LEU A 67 6.75 14.72 8.50
CA LEU A 67 6.99 13.31 8.18
C LEU A 67 7.07 13.09 6.66
N LEU A 68 6.26 13.81 5.88
CA LEU A 68 6.30 13.79 4.42
C LEU A 68 7.42 14.65 3.82
N GLY A 69 8.23 15.32 4.65
CA GLY A 69 9.37 16.13 4.24
C GLY A 69 9.00 17.50 3.66
N PHE A 70 7.76 17.94 3.85
CA PHE A 70 7.33 19.25 3.40
C PHE A 70 7.89 20.36 4.31
N PRO A 71 8.38 21.48 3.74
CA PRO A 71 9.02 22.54 4.51
C PRO A 71 8.03 23.29 5.37
N CYS A 72 8.39 23.59 6.61
CA CYS A 72 7.56 24.33 7.55
C CYS A 72 8.08 25.74 7.79
N HIS A 73 7.20 26.73 7.57
CA HIS A 73 7.42 28.16 7.82
C HIS A 73 8.49 28.82 6.91
#